data_AF-A0A2R6D5I9-F1
#
_entry.id   AF-A0A2R6D5I9-F1
#
_cell.length_a   1.000
_cell.length_b   1.000
_cell.length_c   1.000
_cell.angle_alpha   90.00
_cell.angle_beta   90.00
_cell.angle_gamma   90.00
#
_symmetry.space_group_name_H-M   'P 1'
#
loop_
_entity.id
_entity.type
_entity.pdbx_description
1 polymer ?
#
loop_
_entity_poly.entity_id
_entity_poly.type
_entity_poly.pdbx_seq_one_letter_code
_entity_poly.pdbx_strand_id
1 'polypeptide(L)'
;MSKTVRLDEDVHARIKEQKRADETMSETIERLTSDYSLLEFAAGGESDDTEQLRELLDEANRADTAMARARLDESEERFRSDS
;
A
#
# COMPACT_ATOMS: atom_id res chain seq x y z
N MET A 1 15.18 7.95 0.00
CA MET A 1 14.21 8.58 -0.94
C MET A 1 13.16 9.27 -0.10
N SER A 2 13.00 10.60 -0.19
CA SER A 2 11.89 11.30 0.45
C SER A 2 10.75 11.50 -0.54
N LYS A 3 9.52 11.41 -0.05
CA LYS A 3 8.30 11.71 -0.81
C LYS A 3 7.60 12.87 -0.11
N THR A 4 7.11 13.81 -0.90
CA THR A 4 6.41 15.00 -0.40
C THR A 4 4.94 14.85 -0.75
N VAL A 5 4.08 14.99 0.27
CA VAL A 5 2.63 14.96 0.14
C VAL A 5 2.05 16.25 0.71
N ARG A 6 0.91 16.70 0.18
CA ARG A 6 0.16 17.83 0.76
C ARG A 6 -0.89 17.27 1.70
N LEU A 7 -1.00 17.90 2.86
CA LEU A 7 -1.95 17.56 3.91
C LEU A 7 -2.83 18.78 4.15
N ASP A 8 -4.10 18.54 4.44
CA ASP A 8 -4.97 19.57 5.00
C ASP A 8 -4.49 20.00 6.37
N GLU A 9 -4.81 21.24 6.73
CA GLU A 9 -4.29 21.89 7.93
C GLU A 9 -4.73 21.16 9.22
N ASP A 10 -5.96 20.65 9.24
CA ASP A 10 -6.51 19.87 10.35
C ASP A 10 -5.78 18.52 10.52
N VAL A 11 -5.44 17.86 9.41
CA VAL A 11 -4.69 16.60 9.42
C VAL A 11 -3.28 16.84 9.93
N HIS A 12 -2.64 17.92 9.48
CA HIS A 12 -1.31 18.30 9.95
C HIS A 12 -1.31 18.62 11.46
N ALA A 13 -2.30 19.37 11.96
CA ALA A 13 -2.45 19.67 13.38
C ALA A 13 -2.59 18.39 14.23
N ARG A 14 -3.43 17.46 13.79
CA ARG A 14 -3.64 16.18 14.47
C ARG A 14 -2.38 15.30 14.53
N ILE A 15 -1.58 15.29 13.46
CA ILE A 15 -0.30 14.54 13.46
C ILE A 15 0.68 15.23 14.42
N LYS A 16 0.70 16.56 14.43
CA LYS A 16 1.57 17.35 15.31
C LYS A 16 1.27 17.15 16.81
N GLU A 17 0.01 16.97 17.18
CA GLU A 17 -0.38 16.67 18.57
C GLU A 17 0.11 15.30 19.04
N GLN A 18 0.23 14.34 18.12
CA GLN A 18 0.67 12.98 18.42
C GLN A 18 2.20 12.81 18.34
N LYS A 19 2.91 13.86 17.94
CA LYS A 19 4.37 13.87 17.82
C LYS A 19 5.02 13.83 19.19
N ARG A 20 5.90 12.86 19.40
CA ARG A 20 6.78 12.75 20.57
C ARG A 20 7.96 13.72 20.46
N ALA A 21 8.59 14.01 21.61
CA ALA A 21 9.66 14.99 21.69
C ALA A 21 10.95 14.53 20.96
N ASP A 22 11.19 13.22 20.92
CA ASP A 22 12.37 12.56 20.39
C ASP A 22 12.25 12.14 18.92
N GLU A 23 11.07 12.25 18.30
CA GLU A 23 10.84 11.85 16.90
C GLU A 23 10.69 13.06 15.97
N THR A 24 10.97 12.88 14.69
CA THR A 24 10.66 13.84 13.62
C THR A 24 9.21 13.67 13.13
N MET A 25 8.72 14.61 12.31
CA MET A 25 7.38 14.49 11.72
C MET A 25 7.27 13.25 10.83
N SER A 26 8.30 12.96 10.04
CA SER A 26 8.34 11.76 9.19
C SER A 26 8.29 10.48 10.02
N GLU A 27 9.03 10.42 11.14
CA GLU A 27 9.01 9.26 12.05
C GLU A 27 7.67 9.13 12.78
N THR A 28 7.03 10.26 13.12
CA THR A 28 5.66 10.27 13.68
C THR A 28 4.68 9.64 12.70
N ILE A 29 4.72 10.08 11.43
CA ILE A 29 3.87 9.52 10.36
C ILE A 29 4.16 8.04 10.20
N GLU A 30 5.44 7.68 10.05
CA GLU A 30 5.87 6.31 9.89
C GLU A 30 5.34 5.45 11.02
N ARG A 31 5.52 5.83 12.30
CA ARG A 31 4.96 5.12 13.46
C ARG A 31 3.43 5.01 13.44
N LEU A 32 2.73 6.12 13.17
CA LEU A 32 1.25 6.12 13.12
C LEU A 32 0.72 5.22 12.00
N THR A 33 1.50 5.05 10.93
CA THR A 33 1.15 4.17 9.80
C THR A 33 1.78 2.78 9.86
N SER A 34 2.77 2.56 10.73
CA SER A 34 3.55 1.30 10.79
C SER A 34 2.73 0.16 11.37
N ASP A 35 1.85 0.47 12.33
CA ASP A 35 0.89 -0.48 12.90
C ASP A 35 -0.42 -0.52 12.12
N TYR A 36 -0.60 0.39 11.14
CA TYR A 36 -1.81 0.49 10.34
C TYR A 36 -1.82 -0.65 9.32
N SER A 37 -2.26 -1.82 9.79
CA SER A 37 -2.46 -2.98 8.93
C SER A 37 -3.46 -2.62 7.83
N LEU A 38 -3.33 -3.24 6.65
CA LEU A 38 -4.33 -3.10 5.57
C LEU A 38 -5.76 -3.41 6.05
N LEU A 39 -5.89 -4.24 7.09
CA LEU A 39 -7.15 -4.56 7.77
C LEU A 39 -7.71 -3.40 8.60
N GLU A 40 -6.88 -2.59 9.26
CA GLU A 40 -7.34 -1.40 9.99
C GLU A 40 -7.66 -0.22 9.07
N PHE A 41 -6.93 -0.07 7.96
CA PHE A 41 -7.31 0.86 6.89
C PHE A 41 -8.69 0.51 6.32
N ALA A 42 -8.92 -0.78 6.08
CA ALA A 42 -10.22 -1.29 5.68
C ALA A 42 -11.31 -1.06 6.75
N ALA A 43 -10.98 -1.10 8.04
CA ALA A 43 -11.95 -0.91 9.12
C ALA A 43 -12.29 0.56 9.44
N GLY A 44 -11.42 1.50 9.07
CA GLY A 44 -11.59 2.94 9.30
C GLY A 44 -12.24 3.72 8.14
N GLY A 45 -12.35 3.11 6.97
CA GLY A 45 -13.12 3.65 5.84
C GLY A 45 -14.62 3.55 6.08
N GLU A 46 -15.40 4.47 5.47
CA GLU A 46 -16.83 4.23 5.35
C GLU A 46 -17.01 2.89 4.61
N SER A 47 -18.01 2.07 4.97
CA SER A 47 -18.12 0.68 4.49
C SER A 47 -18.00 0.52 2.95
N ASP A 48 -18.31 1.58 2.20
CA ASP A 48 -18.17 1.69 0.74
C ASP A 48 -16.70 1.81 0.28
N ASP A 49 -15.88 2.59 0.98
CA ASP A 49 -14.44 2.76 0.72
C ASP A 49 -13.68 1.45 0.94
N THR A 50 -14.11 0.67 1.93
CA THR A 50 -13.52 -0.63 2.26
C THR A 50 -13.72 -1.65 1.15
N GLU A 51 -14.92 -1.70 0.59
CA GLU A 51 -15.27 -2.66 -0.46
C GLU A 51 -14.59 -2.30 -1.77
N GLN A 52 -14.58 -1.01 -2.12
CA GLN A 52 -13.83 -0.50 -3.26
C GLN A 52 -12.33 -0.79 -3.13
N LEU A 53 -11.75 -0.63 -1.94
CA LEU A 53 -10.36 -0.96 -1.69
C LEU A 53 -10.08 -2.46 -1.85
N ARG A 54 -10.97 -3.34 -1.34
CA ARG A 54 -10.83 -4.79 -1.52
C ARG A 54 -10.83 -5.15 -3.00
N GLU A 55 -11.74 -4.56 -3.78
CA GLU A 55 -11.83 -4.80 -5.22
C GLU A 55 -10.55 -4.39 -5.95
N LEU A 56 -9.97 -3.23 -5.60
CA LEU A 56 -8.70 -2.77 -6.16
C LEU A 56 -7.52 -3.71 -5.81
N LEU A 57 -7.48 -4.23 -4.58
CA LEU A 57 -6.46 -5.19 -4.17
C LEU A 57 -6.62 -6.54 -4.88
N ASP A 58 -7.85 -7.03 -5.04
CA ASP A 58 -8.13 -8.26 -5.75
C ASP A 58 -7.79 -8.15 -7.24
N GLU A 59 -8.07 -7.01 -7.88
CA GLU A 59 -7.66 -6.74 -9.25
C GLU A 59 -6.12 -6.72 -9.39
N ALA A 60 -5.42 -6.03 -8.49
CA ALA A 60 -3.97 -6.00 -8.49
C ALA A 60 -3.35 -7.40 -8.31
N ASN A 61 -3.89 -8.20 -7.40
CA ASN A 61 -3.41 -9.57 -7.15
C ASN A 61 -3.69 -10.50 -8.35
N ARG A 62 -4.85 -10.37 -8.99
CA ARG A 62 -5.16 -11.07 -10.25
C ARG A 62 -4.18 -10.70 -11.36
N ALA A 63 -3.88 -9.41 -11.51
CA ALA A 63 -2.93 -8.93 -12.50
C ALA A 63 -1.51 -9.48 -12.26
N ASP A 64 -1.03 -9.42 -11.01
CA ASP A 64 0.28 -9.95 -10.64
C ASP A 64 0.38 -11.46 -10.89
N THR A 65 -0.65 -12.21 -10.50
CA THR A 65 -0.72 -13.66 -10.71
C THR A 65 -0.73 -14.01 -12.21
N ALA A 66 -1.47 -13.26 -13.02
CA ALA A 66 -1.50 -13.44 -14.48
C ALA A 66 -0.13 -13.14 -15.12
N MET A 67 0.54 -12.07 -14.68
CA MET A 67 1.88 -11.72 -15.15
C MET A 67 2.94 -12.75 -14.74
N ALA A 68 2.86 -13.27 -13.51
CA ALA A 68 3.75 -14.34 -13.05
C ALA A 68 3.57 -15.60 -13.89
N ARG A 69 2.32 -15.97 -14.19
CA ARG A 69 2.00 -17.11 -15.04
C ARG A 69 2.51 -16.94 -16.48
N ALA A 70 2.28 -15.77 -17.08
CA ALA A 70 2.77 -15.47 -18.42
C ALA A 70 4.31 -15.56 -18.53
N ARG A 71 5.03 -15.11 -17.49
CA ARG A 71 6.50 -15.26 -17.44
C ARG A 71 6.95 -16.71 -17.37
N LEU A 72 6.23 -17.54 -16.61
CA LEU A 72 6.54 -18.97 -16.54
C LEU A 72 6.33 -19.63 -17.90
N ASP A 73 5.20 -19.36 -18.54
CA ASP A 73 4.87 -19.90 -19.87
C ASP A 73 5.93 -19.46 -20.92
N GLU A 74 6.34 -18.18 -20.95
CA GLU A 74 7.40 -17.70 -21.85
C GLU A 74 8.74 -18.41 -21.60
N SER A 75 9.07 -18.67 -20.33
CA SER A 75 10.31 -19.36 -19.97
C SER A 75 10.30 -20.83 -20.40
N GLU A 76 9.16 -21.51 -20.32
CA GLU A 76 8.99 -22.88 -20.80
C GLU A 76 9.10 -22.98 -22.32
N GLU A 77 8.50 -22.03 -23.05
CA GLU A 77 8.59 -21.96 -24.51
C GLU A 77 10.02 -21.71 -24.98
N ARG A 78 10.74 -20.80 -24.31
CA ARG A 78 12.17 -20.58 -24.58
C ARG A 78 13.00 -21.84 -24.35
N PHE A 79 12.76 -22.55 -23.26
CA PHE A 79 13.48 -23.78 -22.94
C PHE A 79 13.20 -24.90 -23.95
N ARG A 80 11.94 -25.03 -24.44
CA ARG A 80 11.59 -25.98 -25.51
C ARG A 80 12.16 -25.61 -26.88
N SER A 81 12.38 -24.33 -27.15
CA SER A 81 12.93 -23.87 -28.44
C SER A 81 14.45 -24.03 -28.55
N ASP A 82 15.16 -24.17 -27.42
CA ASP A 82 16.63 -24.30 -27.32
C ASP A 82 17.09 -25.77 -27.17
N SER A 83 16.16 -26.74 -27.18
CA SER A 83 16.41 -28.20 -27.15
C SER A 83 16.08 -28.85 -28.50
#